data_AF-A0A2T6L9X8-F1
#
_entry.id   AF-A0A2T6L9X8-F1
#
_cell.length_a   1.000
_cell.length_b   1.000
_cell.length_c   1.000
_cell.angle_alpha   90.00
_cell.angle_beta   90.00
_cell.angle_gamma   90.00
#
_symmetry.space_group_name_H-M   'P 1'
#
loop_
_entity.id
_entity.type
_entity.pdbx_description
1 polymer ?
#
loop_
_entity_poly.entity_id
_entity_poly.type
_entity_poly.pdbx_seq_one_letter_code
_entity_poly.pdbx_strand_id
1 'polypeptide(L)'
;MSTSKNWATAALVSCALLLSGCAALEDMASDFAPSGEEVTQAAPSPVAEAPVSTGEYDLVQSCNAFFNGPLLANINNATPAVQAPLDEERTGAATTISRGLGLIIGKADEVSIAYLEAVRAPFDQALDGSIARPTAVTDAIKNYRATCTEAGFKG
;
A
#
# COMPACT_ATOMS: atom_id res chain seq x y z
N MET A 1 43.37 -14.48 -37.48
CA MET A 1 43.99 -14.92 -36.20
C MET A 1 43.55 -13.94 -35.11
N SER A 2 43.01 -14.53 -34.03
CA SER A 2 42.67 -14.02 -32.68
C SER A 2 43.57 -12.87 -32.14
N THR A 3 43.18 -11.97 -31.22
CA THR A 3 42.24 -12.07 -30.06
C THR A 3 41.87 -10.68 -29.47
N SER A 4 40.68 -10.62 -28.85
CA SER A 4 40.25 -9.88 -27.63
C SER A 4 40.61 -8.40 -27.36
N LYS A 5 39.58 -7.62 -26.95
CA LYS A 5 39.77 -6.58 -25.93
C LYS A 5 38.50 -6.33 -25.09
N ASN A 6 38.74 -6.21 -23.79
CA ASN A 6 37.81 -6.25 -22.67
C ASN A 6 36.95 -4.97 -22.55
N TRP A 7 35.70 -5.12 -22.11
CA TRP A 7 34.85 -4.02 -21.68
C TRP A 7 35.31 -3.52 -20.31
N ALA A 8 35.75 -2.26 -20.25
CA ALA A 8 36.11 -1.59 -19.02
C ALA A 8 34.87 -0.94 -18.39
N THR A 9 34.52 -1.42 -17.20
CA THR A 9 33.55 -0.83 -16.28
C THR A 9 34.04 0.54 -15.81
N ALA A 10 33.24 1.58 -16.03
CA ALA A 10 33.40 2.87 -15.37
C ALA A 10 32.02 3.49 -15.13
N ALA A 11 31.47 3.27 -13.94
CA ALA A 11 30.37 4.05 -13.41
C ALA A 11 30.83 4.65 -12.07
N LEU A 12 31.47 5.81 -12.16
CA LEU A 12 31.66 6.73 -11.04
C LEU A 12 30.85 7.98 -11.38
N VAL A 13 29.70 8.17 -10.74
CA VAL A 13 29.08 9.50 -10.58
C VAL A 13 28.41 9.59 -9.21
N SER A 14 29.15 10.15 -8.26
CA SER A 14 28.74 11.22 -7.34
C SER A 14 27.42 11.10 -6.56
N CYS A 15 27.50 10.59 -5.31
CA CYS A 15 26.53 10.89 -4.24
C CYS A 15 27.11 11.87 -3.21
N ALA A 16 27.63 13.01 -3.68
CA ALA A 16 28.16 14.06 -2.81
C ALA A 16 27.31 15.34 -2.91
N LEU A 17 26.02 15.27 -2.57
CA LEU A 17 25.15 16.46 -2.46
C LEU A 17 23.91 16.19 -1.59
N LEU A 18 24.02 15.75 -0.33
CA LEU A 18 22.95 15.94 0.68
C LEU A 18 23.54 16.07 2.10
N LEU A 19 24.43 17.04 2.29
CA LEU A 19 24.90 17.49 3.61
C LEU A 19 24.54 18.98 3.77
N SER A 20 23.29 19.26 4.12
CA SER A 20 22.95 20.47 4.90
C SER A 20 21.55 20.32 5.50
N GLY A 21 21.49 19.97 6.79
CA GLY A 21 20.26 20.07 7.58
C GLY A 21 19.92 18.88 8.48
N CYS A 22 20.83 18.47 9.36
CA CYS A 22 20.47 17.68 10.55
C CYS A 22 21.53 17.84 11.66
N ALA A 23 21.86 19.09 12.01
CA ALA A 23 22.64 19.38 13.21
C ALA A 23 21.72 19.29 14.44
N ALA A 24 21.29 18.08 14.81
CA ALA A 24 20.52 17.83 16.03
C ALA A 24 20.45 16.34 16.44
N LEU A 25 21.35 15.47 16.01
CA LEU A 25 21.28 14.02 16.33
C LEU A 25 22.65 13.40 16.70
N GLU A 26 23.58 14.18 17.26
CA GLU A 26 24.93 13.70 17.60
C GLU A 26 25.08 13.13 19.03
N ASP A 27 24.00 13.03 19.82
CA ASP A 27 24.09 12.58 21.23
C ASP A 27 23.29 11.30 21.55
N MET A 28 23.09 10.39 20.59
CA MET A 28 22.49 9.07 20.87
C MET A 28 23.16 7.89 20.14
N ALA A 29 24.36 8.09 19.59
CA ALA A 29 25.05 7.11 18.74
C ALA A 29 26.23 6.39 19.42
N SER A 30 26.20 6.19 20.75
CA SER A 30 27.31 5.53 21.47
C SER A 30 26.97 4.26 22.25
N ASP A 31 25.72 3.77 22.23
CA ASP A 31 25.34 2.58 23.01
C ASP A 31 24.88 1.36 22.19
N PHE A 32 24.87 1.44 20.86
CA PHE A 32 24.49 0.31 20.00
C PHE A 32 25.69 -0.18 19.18
N ALA A 33 26.56 -0.95 19.81
CA ALA A 33 27.41 -1.88 19.08
C ALA A 33 26.53 -3.08 18.69
N PRO A 34 26.26 -3.34 17.40
CA PRO A 34 25.51 -4.52 17.01
C PRO A 34 26.40 -5.76 17.20
N SER A 35 26.03 -6.62 18.14
CA SER A 35 26.44 -8.02 18.12
C SER A 35 26.01 -8.63 16.79
N GLY A 36 26.99 -9.13 16.02
CA GLY A 36 26.86 -9.56 14.64
C GLY A 36 26.02 -10.83 14.45
N GLU A 37 24.70 -10.70 14.59
CA GLU A 37 23.76 -11.55 13.88
C GLU A 37 23.29 -10.77 12.65
N GLU A 38 23.67 -11.25 11.46
CA GLU A 38 23.07 -10.86 10.20
C GLU A 38 21.56 -11.13 10.28
N VAL A 39 20.79 -10.10 10.64
CA VAL A 39 19.36 -10.08 10.38
C VAL A 39 19.23 -10.11 8.87
N THR A 40 18.95 -11.29 8.31
CA THR A 40 18.49 -11.43 6.94
C THR A 40 17.29 -10.53 6.77
N GLN A 41 17.51 -9.34 6.23
CA GLN A 41 16.45 -8.44 5.84
C GLN A 41 15.71 -9.15 4.71
N ALA A 42 14.54 -9.71 5.04
CA ALA A 42 13.62 -10.21 4.04
C ALA A 42 13.43 -9.07 3.03
N ALA A 43 13.70 -9.37 1.76
CA ALA A 43 13.44 -8.41 0.70
C ALA A 43 12.00 -7.93 0.86
N PRO A 44 11.72 -6.61 0.79
CA PRO A 44 10.35 -6.14 0.82
C PRO A 44 9.56 -6.92 -0.23
N SER A 45 8.47 -7.56 0.21
CA SER A 45 7.50 -8.12 -0.72
C SER A 45 7.18 -7.05 -1.76
N PRO A 46 7.00 -7.41 -3.04
CA PRO A 46 6.62 -6.43 -4.05
C PRO A 46 5.32 -5.79 -3.58
N VAL A 47 5.41 -4.55 -3.12
CA VAL A 47 4.25 -3.71 -2.84
C VAL A 47 3.50 -3.68 -4.16
N ALA A 48 2.30 -4.25 -4.19
CA ALA A 48 1.51 -4.27 -5.41
C ALA A 48 1.27 -2.81 -5.81
N GLU A 49 1.96 -2.35 -6.86
CA GLU A 49 1.88 -0.96 -7.33
C GLU A 49 0.42 -0.53 -7.41
N ALA A 50 0.12 0.66 -6.88
CA ALA A 50 -1.22 1.22 -6.97
C ALA A 50 -1.58 1.32 -8.46
N PRO A 51 -2.71 0.72 -8.89
CA PRO A 51 -3.06 0.71 -10.30
C PRO A 51 -3.32 2.14 -10.77
N VAL A 52 -2.74 2.50 -11.92
CA VAL A 52 -3.01 3.79 -12.56
C VAL A 52 -4.45 3.78 -13.06
N SER A 53 -5.25 4.76 -12.62
CA SER A 53 -6.64 4.85 -13.03
C SER A 53 -6.80 5.26 -14.50
N THR A 54 -7.74 4.62 -15.19
CA THR A 54 -8.21 5.01 -16.52
C THR A 54 -9.30 6.08 -16.50
N GLY A 55 -9.92 6.35 -15.33
CA GLY A 55 -11.06 7.25 -15.20
C GLY A 55 -12.32 6.79 -15.94
N GLU A 56 -12.46 5.47 -16.18
CA GLU A 56 -13.64 4.88 -16.85
C GLU A 56 -14.95 5.12 -16.08
N TYR A 57 -14.89 5.15 -14.75
CA TYR A 57 -16.03 5.35 -13.86
C TYR A 57 -16.10 6.79 -13.36
N ASP A 58 -17.30 7.37 -13.45
CA ASP A 58 -17.64 8.54 -12.66
C ASP A 58 -17.84 8.19 -11.17
N LEU A 59 -17.94 9.20 -10.30
CA LEU A 59 -18.10 9.02 -8.85
C LEU A 59 -19.26 8.07 -8.51
N VAL A 60 -20.42 8.21 -9.15
CA VAL A 60 -21.57 7.35 -8.83
C VAL A 60 -21.32 5.92 -9.30
N GLN A 61 -20.67 5.71 -10.44
CA GLN A 61 -20.27 4.38 -10.91
C GLN A 61 -19.24 3.72 -9.99
N SER A 62 -18.23 4.46 -9.55
CA SER A 62 -17.23 4.03 -8.56
C SER A 62 -17.89 3.62 -7.24
N CYS A 63 -18.83 4.43 -6.75
CA CYS A 63 -19.63 4.13 -5.57
C CYS A 63 -20.46 2.84 -5.74
N ASN A 64 -21.11 2.66 -6.89
CA ASN A 64 -21.88 1.44 -7.18
C ASN A 64 -20.98 0.20 -7.24
N ALA A 65 -19.83 0.29 -7.91
CA ALA A 65 -18.88 -0.82 -8.02
C ALA A 65 -18.39 -1.28 -6.64
N PHE A 66 -18.17 -0.33 -5.72
CA PHE A 66 -17.73 -0.63 -4.37
C PHE A 66 -18.85 -1.08 -3.43
N PHE A 67 -19.91 -0.27 -3.28
CA PHE A 67 -20.94 -0.48 -2.25
C PHE A 67 -22.01 -1.52 -2.60
N ASN A 68 -22.29 -1.73 -3.89
CA ASN A 68 -23.25 -2.75 -4.33
C ASN A 68 -22.56 -4.06 -4.76
N GLY A 69 -21.22 -4.09 -4.74
CA GLY A 69 -20.44 -5.28 -5.06
C GLY A 69 -20.27 -6.23 -3.88
N PRO A 70 -19.88 -7.50 -4.12
CA PRO A 70 -19.60 -8.47 -3.06
C PRO A 70 -18.34 -8.12 -2.24
N LEU A 71 -17.50 -7.22 -2.76
CA LEU A 71 -16.22 -6.84 -2.14
C LEU A 71 -16.42 -6.22 -0.75
N LEU A 72 -17.44 -5.39 -0.56
CA LEU A 72 -17.71 -4.75 0.74
C LEU A 72 -17.96 -5.77 1.85
N ALA A 73 -18.70 -6.85 1.56
CA ALA A 73 -18.94 -7.92 2.52
C ALA A 73 -17.63 -8.61 2.92
N ASN A 74 -16.76 -8.90 1.94
CA ASN A 74 -15.44 -9.50 2.19
C ASN A 74 -14.56 -8.57 3.04
N ILE A 75 -14.56 -7.28 2.73
CA ILE A 75 -13.84 -6.27 3.52
C ILE A 75 -14.32 -6.30 4.97
N ASN A 76 -15.63 -6.17 5.21
CA ASN A 76 -16.19 -6.15 6.56
C ASN A 76 -15.83 -7.42 7.36
N ASN A 77 -15.85 -8.59 6.71
CA ASN A 77 -15.48 -9.86 7.35
C ASN A 77 -13.99 -9.93 7.68
N ALA A 78 -13.12 -9.38 6.84
CA ALA A 78 -11.66 -9.43 7.02
C ALA A 78 -11.10 -8.27 7.85
N THR A 79 -11.85 -7.18 8.05
CA THR A 79 -11.43 -6.00 8.83
C THR A 79 -10.84 -6.34 10.21
N PRO A 80 -11.38 -7.28 11.01
CA PRO A 80 -10.78 -7.62 12.29
C PRO A 80 -9.39 -8.29 12.18
N ALA A 81 -9.05 -8.86 11.03
CA ALA A 81 -7.79 -9.58 10.84
C ALA A 81 -6.58 -8.63 10.72
N VAL A 82 -6.77 -7.39 10.29
CA VAL A 82 -5.68 -6.42 10.07
C VAL A 82 -4.99 -5.98 11.37
N GLN A 83 -5.58 -6.29 12.54
CA GLN A 83 -5.06 -5.91 13.85
C GLN A 83 -4.02 -6.90 14.42
N ALA A 84 -3.71 -7.97 13.70
CA ALA A 84 -2.76 -8.99 14.09
C ALA A 84 -1.97 -9.48 12.86
N PRO A 85 -0.81 -10.13 13.05
CA PRO A 85 -0.14 -10.82 11.96
C PRO A 85 -1.08 -11.80 11.26
N LEU A 86 -1.06 -11.81 9.93
CA LEU A 86 -1.92 -12.67 9.13
C LEU A 86 -1.39 -14.11 9.12
N ASP A 87 -2.29 -15.08 9.24
CA ASP A 87 -2.03 -16.48 8.88
C ASP A 87 -2.24 -16.68 7.36
N GLU A 88 -2.02 -17.89 6.85
CA GLU A 88 -2.11 -18.17 5.41
C GLU A 88 -3.52 -17.88 4.84
N GLU A 89 -4.58 -18.26 5.57
CA GLU A 89 -5.97 -18.03 5.17
C GLU A 89 -6.28 -16.52 5.11
N ARG A 90 -5.91 -15.78 6.15
CA ARG A 90 -6.13 -14.32 6.23
C ARG A 90 -5.28 -13.56 5.24
N THR A 91 -4.08 -14.05 4.93
CA THR A 91 -3.21 -13.49 3.88
C THR A 91 -3.89 -13.61 2.52
N GLY A 92 -4.49 -14.76 2.20
CA GLY A 92 -5.27 -14.95 0.97
C GLY A 92 -6.48 -14.01 0.89
N ALA A 93 -7.19 -13.81 2.01
CA ALA A 93 -8.32 -12.89 2.08
C ALA A 93 -7.89 -11.42 1.88
N ALA A 94 -6.86 -10.96 2.59
CA ALA A 94 -6.32 -9.61 2.48
C ALA A 94 -5.78 -9.34 1.06
N THR A 95 -5.08 -10.30 0.45
CA THR A 95 -4.60 -10.22 -0.94
C THR A 95 -5.77 -10.08 -1.93
N THR A 96 -6.82 -10.86 -1.74
CA THR A 96 -8.03 -10.80 -2.59
C THR A 96 -8.73 -9.45 -2.48
N ILE A 97 -8.82 -8.90 -1.26
CA ILE A 97 -9.39 -7.57 -1.00
C ILE A 97 -8.53 -6.48 -1.64
N SER A 98 -7.22 -6.49 -1.41
CA SER A 98 -6.27 -5.53 -1.97
C SER A 98 -6.37 -5.48 -3.50
N ARG A 99 -6.34 -6.66 -4.14
CA ARG A 99 -6.50 -6.78 -5.59
C ARG A 99 -7.87 -6.31 -6.07
N GLY A 100 -8.94 -6.66 -5.35
CA GLY A 100 -10.31 -6.24 -5.68
C GLY A 100 -10.48 -4.72 -5.63
N LEU A 101 -9.94 -4.08 -4.59
CA LEU A 101 -9.89 -2.62 -4.46
C LEU A 101 -9.06 -2.01 -5.59
N GLY A 102 -7.89 -2.58 -5.89
CA GLY A 102 -7.06 -2.16 -7.02
C GLY A 102 -7.81 -2.17 -8.36
N LEU A 103 -8.62 -3.18 -8.63
CA LEU A 103 -9.41 -3.23 -9.87
C LEU A 103 -10.45 -2.11 -9.97
N ILE A 104 -11.04 -1.70 -8.84
CA ILE A 104 -11.96 -0.56 -8.81
C ILE A 104 -11.19 0.75 -8.96
N ILE A 105 -10.09 0.93 -8.22
CA ILE A 105 -9.20 2.10 -8.29
C ILE A 105 -8.72 2.33 -9.72
N GLY A 106 -8.32 1.27 -10.43
CA GLY A 106 -7.85 1.33 -11.82
C GLY A 106 -8.89 1.86 -12.81
N LYS A 107 -10.16 1.98 -12.41
CA LYS A 107 -11.24 2.54 -13.23
C LYS A 107 -11.86 3.80 -12.64
N ALA A 108 -11.63 4.07 -11.36
CA ALA A 108 -12.35 5.07 -10.60
C ALA A 108 -11.96 6.51 -10.98
N ASP A 109 -12.88 7.45 -10.78
CA ASP A 109 -12.58 8.88 -10.83
C ASP A 109 -11.60 9.30 -9.72
N GLU A 110 -10.94 10.43 -9.91
CA GLU A 110 -9.92 10.95 -8.98
C GLU A 110 -10.41 11.09 -7.54
N VAL A 111 -11.68 11.45 -7.33
CA VAL A 111 -12.23 11.61 -5.97
C VAL A 111 -12.35 10.24 -5.31
N SER A 112 -12.90 9.26 -6.00
CA SER A 112 -13.06 7.90 -5.49
C SER A 112 -11.73 7.18 -5.21
N ILE A 113 -10.68 7.45 -5.99
CA ILE A 113 -9.36 6.83 -5.81
C ILE A 113 -8.86 7.02 -4.37
N ALA A 114 -8.85 8.26 -3.87
CA ALA A 114 -8.33 8.57 -2.54
C ALA A 114 -9.09 7.82 -1.43
N TYR A 115 -10.41 7.68 -1.58
CA TYR A 115 -11.23 6.93 -0.62
C TYR A 115 -11.00 5.42 -0.69
N LEU A 116 -10.90 4.87 -1.90
CA LEU A 116 -10.66 3.45 -2.10
C LEU A 116 -9.26 3.04 -1.64
N GLU A 117 -8.26 3.89 -1.85
CA GLU A 117 -6.90 3.70 -1.33
C GLU A 117 -6.87 3.74 0.20
N ALA A 118 -7.63 4.63 0.83
CA ALA A 118 -7.76 4.66 2.29
C ALA A 118 -8.39 3.37 2.86
N VAL A 119 -9.31 2.73 2.14
CA VAL A 119 -9.85 1.41 2.51
C VAL A 119 -8.83 0.29 2.27
N ARG A 120 -8.01 0.41 1.22
CA ARG A 120 -7.01 -0.59 0.83
C ARG A 120 -5.81 -0.61 1.77
N ALA A 121 -5.33 0.56 2.20
CA ALA A 121 -4.07 0.71 2.91
C ALA A 121 -3.93 -0.18 4.17
N PRO A 122 -4.95 -0.35 5.05
CA PRO A 122 -4.85 -1.25 6.19
C PRO A 122 -4.64 -2.73 5.83
N PHE A 123 -5.16 -3.17 4.69
CA PHE A 123 -4.95 -4.55 4.21
C PHE A 123 -3.55 -4.72 3.61
N ASP A 124 -3.07 -3.74 2.85
CA ASP A 124 -1.70 -3.76 2.32
C ASP A 124 -0.67 -3.71 3.46
N GLN A 125 -0.90 -2.88 4.47
CA GLN A 125 -0.09 -2.85 5.68
C GLN A 125 -0.06 -4.21 6.40
N ALA A 126 -1.21 -4.91 6.47
CA ALA A 126 -1.29 -6.24 7.06
C ALA A 126 -0.54 -7.30 6.23
N LEU A 127 -0.56 -7.19 4.90
CA LEU A 127 0.21 -8.05 3.99
C LEU A 127 1.72 -7.83 4.11
N ASP A 128 2.14 -6.60 4.41
CA ASP A 128 3.54 -6.24 4.67
C ASP A 128 4.01 -6.65 6.09
N GLY A 129 3.18 -7.38 6.84
CA GLY A 129 3.47 -7.87 8.18
C GLY A 129 3.33 -6.82 9.28
N SER A 130 2.82 -5.64 8.95
CA SER A 130 2.52 -4.58 9.91
C SER A 130 1.08 -4.70 10.44
N ILE A 131 0.80 -4.09 11.59
CA ILE A 131 -0.53 -4.12 12.20
C ILE A 131 -1.26 -2.80 11.95
N ALA A 132 -2.49 -2.88 11.44
CA ALA A 132 -3.36 -1.73 11.22
C ALA A 132 -4.54 -1.72 12.22
N ARG A 133 -5.29 -0.62 12.25
CA ARG A 133 -6.49 -0.49 13.12
C ARG A 133 -7.75 -0.87 12.35
N PRO A 134 -8.59 -1.79 12.84
CA PRO A 134 -9.88 -2.10 12.21
C PRO A 134 -10.77 -0.86 12.02
N THR A 135 -10.69 0.10 12.95
CA THR A 135 -11.44 1.36 12.87
C THR A 135 -11.03 2.21 11.67
N ALA A 136 -9.77 2.13 11.21
CA ALA A 136 -9.32 2.86 10.03
C ALA A 136 -10.06 2.39 8.76
N VAL A 137 -10.30 1.08 8.64
CA VAL A 137 -11.09 0.51 7.53
C VAL A 137 -12.55 1.00 7.62
N THR A 138 -13.17 0.91 8.80
CA THR A 138 -14.58 1.31 8.96
C THR A 138 -14.78 2.81 8.74
N ASP A 139 -13.85 3.64 9.21
CA ASP A 139 -13.92 5.10 9.03
C ASP A 139 -13.71 5.48 7.56
N ALA A 140 -12.77 4.84 6.86
CA ALA A 140 -12.58 5.05 5.43
C ALA A 140 -13.85 4.69 4.61
N ILE A 141 -14.49 3.55 4.90
CA ILE A 141 -15.74 3.14 4.26
C ILE A 141 -16.86 4.16 4.54
N LYS A 142 -16.98 4.62 5.79
CA LYS A 142 -18.00 5.60 6.19
C LYS A 142 -17.81 6.94 5.48
N ASN A 143 -16.57 7.44 5.42
CA ASN A 143 -16.23 8.68 4.75
C ASN A 143 -16.50 8.59 3.24
N TYR A 144 -16.17 7.45 2.62
CA TYR A 144 -16.48 7.24 1.22
C TYR A 144 -17.99 7.22 0.97
N ARG A 145 -18.75 6.53 1.84
CA ARG A 145 -20.22 6.48 1.74
C ARG A 145 -20.83 7.88 1.85
N ALA A 146 -20.34 8.73 2.75
CA ALA A 146 -20.80 10.10 2.87
C ALA A 146 -20.62 10.88 1.56
N THR A 147 -19.42 10.81 0.97
CA THR A 147 -19.12 11.45 -0.32
C THR A 147 -20.02 10.92 -1.44
N CYS A 148 -20.23 9.60 -1.50
CA CYS A 148 -21.14 8.99 -2.45
C CYS A 148 -22.57 9.52 -2.32
N THR A 149 -23.09 9.59 -1.09
CA THR A 149 -24.45 10.09 -0.82
C THR A 149 -24.61 11.55 -1.24
N GLU A 150 -23.63 12.40 -0.97
CA GLU A 150 -23.60 13.80 -1.42
C GLU A 150 -23.60 13.91 -2.96
N ALA A 151 -22.90 13.00 -3.63
CA ALA A 151 -22.87 12.91 -5.09
C ALA A 151 -24.12 12.26 -5.73
N GLY A 152 -25.10 11.83 -4.93
CA GLY A 152 -26.36 11.29 -5.41
C GLY A 152 -26.46 9.77 -5.48
N PHE A 153 -25.47 9.02 -4.98
CA PHE A 153 -25.59 7.58 -4.75
C PHE A 153 -26.73 7.27 -3.77
N LYS A 154 -27.52 6.23 -4.05
CA LYS A 154 -28.74 5.87 -3.29
C LYS A 154 -28.68 4.51 -2.59
N GLY A 155 -27.56 3.78 -2.68
CA GLY A 155 -27.38 2.48 -2.02
C GLY A 155 -26.90 2.59 -0.57
#